data_AF-A0ABD6BY03-F1
#
_entry.id   AF-A0ABD6BY03-F1
#
_cell.length_a   1.000
_cell.length_b   1.000
_cell.length_c   1.000
_cell.angle_alpha   90.00
_cell.angle_beta   90.00
_cell.angle_gamma   90.00
#
_symmetry.space_group_name_H-M   'P 1'
#
loop_
_entity.id
_entity.type
_entity.pdbx_description
1 polymer ?
#
loop_
_entity_poly.entity_id
_entity_poly.type
_entity_poly.pdbx_seq_one_letter_code
_entity_poly.pdbx_strand_id
1 'polypeptide(L)'
;MDVDLVAERISRLRYPNHALAVVSVDANSSLRIEILAANQYDWQLDARIVDGSTEIFRVFCENDSVHDADVPVRVKCVAGVVGERLAAES
;
A
#
# COMPACT_ATOMS: atom_id res chain seq x y z
N MET A 1 0.08 -10.07 -2.30
CA MET A 1 -0.43 -9.91 -3.68
C MET A 1 0.59 -9.18 -4.52
N ASP A 2 0.68 -9.52 -5.80
CA ASP A 2 1.45 -8.75 -6.78
C ASP A 2 0.56 -7.65 -7.38
N VAL A 3 1.10 -6.43 -7.49
CA VAL A 3 0.42 -5.28 -8.09
C VAL A 3 1.23 -4.82 -9.31
N ASP A 4 0.69 -5.07 -10.51
CA ASP A 4 1.22 -4.55 -11.76
C ASP A 4 0.92 -3.05 -11.88
N LEU A 5 1.93 -2.23 -11.63
CA LEU A 5 1.82 -0.77 -11.61
C LEU A 5 1.59 -0.19 -13.01
N VAL A 6 1.90 -0.94 -14.08
CA VAL A 6 1.63 -0.51 -15.46
C VAL A 6 0.16 -0.74 -15.78
N ALA A 7 -0.36 -1.93 -15.46
CA ALA A 7 -1.78 -2.26 -15.64
C ALA A 7 -2.70 -1.33 -14.85
N GLU A 8 -2.31 -1.01 -13.60
CA GLU A 8 -3.04 -0.07 -12.74
C GLU A 8 -2.81 1.41 -13.12
N ARG A 9 -2.02 1.69 -14.18
CA ARG A 9 -1.69 3.04 -14.66
C ARG A 9 -0.98 3.93 -13.62
N ILE A 10 -0.26 3.31 -12.69
CA ILE A 10 0.54 3.92 -11.61
C ILE A 10 2.01 4.16 -12.06
N SER A 11 2.46 3.50 -13.13
CA SER A 11 3.87 3.54 -13.58
C SER A 11 4.30 4.86 -14.24
N ARG A 12 5.59 5.21 -14.09
CA ARG A 12 6.32 6.27 -14.81
C ARG A 12 7.67 5.73 -15.29
N LEU A 13 8.22 6.29 -16.36
CA LEU A 13 9.56 5.94 -16.86
C LEU A 13 10.61 6.02 -15.73
N ARG A 14 11.40 4.95 -15.57
CA ARG A 14 12.51 4.74 -14.59
C ARG A 14 12.13 4.32 -13.16
N TYR A 15 10.92 3.82 -12.94
CA TYR A 15 10.51 3.27 -11.65
C TYR A 15 10.10 1.81 -11.78
N PRO A 16 9.99 1.06 -10.67
CA PRO A 16 9.53 -0.32 -10.68
C PRO A 16 8.17 -0.44 -11.37
N ASN A 17 8.00 -1.54 -12.10
CA ASN A 17 6.77 -1.87 -12.83
C ASN A 17 5.81 -2.72 -11.99
N HIS A 18 6.29 -3.32 -10.91
CA HIS A 18 5.53 -4.14 -9.99
C HIS A 18 5.78 -3.66 -8.56
N ALA A 19 4.82 -3.90 -7.68
CA ALA A 19 4.98 -3.80 -6.23
C ALA A 19 4.43 -5.08 -5.60
N LEU A 20 5.17 -5.62 -4.63
CA LEU A 20 4.66 -6.71 -3.80
C LEU A 20 3.98 -6.10 -2.58
N ALA A 21 2.69 -6.37 -2.41
CA ALA A 21 1.95 -5.97 -1.22
C ALA A 21 1.69 -7.20 -0.33
N VAL A 22 2.25 -7.23 0.88
CA VAL A 22 1.95 -8.25 1.89
C VAL A 22 0.92 -7.67 2.85
N VAL A 23 -0.16 -8.40 3.10
CA VAL A 23 -1.23 -7.99 4.00
C VAL A 23 -1.21 -8.91 5.21
N SER A 24 -1.17 -8.32 6.40
CA SER A 24 -1.31 -9.04 7.67
C SER A 24 -2.35 -8.36 8.55
N VAL A 25 -2.97 -9.13 9.43
CA VAL A 25 -3.91 -8.62 10.43
C VAL A 25 -3.30 -8.90 11.80
N ASP A 26 -3.13 -7.85 12.60
CA ASP A 26 -2.59 -8.00 13.95
C ASP A 26 -3.66 -8.47 14.96
N ALA A 27 -3.21 -8.76 16.18
CA ALA A 27 -4.11 -9.22 17.25
C ALA A 27 -5.19 -8.19 17.65
N ASN A 28 -5.03 -6.92 17.27
CA ASN A 28 -6.00 -5.86 17.48
C ASN A 28 -6.95 -5.67 16.29
N SER A 29 -6.94 -6.60 15.33
CA SER A 29 -7.68 -6.51 14.06
C SER A 29 -7.28 -5.30 13.21
N SER A 30 -6.07 -4.77 13.40
CA SER A 30 -5.50 -3.74 12.52
C SER A 30 -4.88 -4.39 11.31
N LEU A 31 -5.13 -3.83 10.14
CA LEU A 31 -4.59 -4.33 8.88
C LEU A 31 -3.25 -3.63 8.60
N ARG A 32 -2.21 -4.40 8.31
CA ARG A 32 -0.90 -3.88 7.88
C ARG A 32 -0.64 -4.27 6.44
N ILE A 33 -0.35 -3.27 5.61
CA ILE A 33 0.06 -3.42 4.21
C ILE A 33 1.53 -3.09 4.10
N GLU A 34 2.35 -4.06 3.73
CA GLU A 34 3.76 -3.86 3.42
C GLU A 34 3.91 -3.80 1.90
N ILE A 35 4.38 -2.68 1.37
CA ILE A 35 4.55 -2.42 -0.06
C ILE A 35 6.04 -2.37 -0.35
N LEU A 36 6.55 -3.42 -0.98
CA LEU A 36 7.94 -3.53 -1.36
C LEU A 36 8.16 -2.90 -2.74
N ALA A 37 9.23 -2.11 -2.84
CA ALA A 37 9.72 -1.53 -4.09
C ALA A 37 8.71 -0.66 -4.89
N ALA A 38 7.69 -0.03 -4.28
CA ALA A 38 6.80 0.87 -5.05
C ALA A 38 7.52 2.10 -5.63
N ASN A 39 8.61 2.52 -5.00
CA ASN A 39 9.45 3.64 -5.43
C ASN A 39 10.94 3.44 -5.06
N GLN A 40 11.42 2.19 -4.97
CA GLN A 40 12.76 1.78 -4.49
C GLN A 40 12.93 1.66 -2.97
N TYR A 41 11.90 1.97 -2.19
CA TYR A 41 11.88 1.77 -0.73
C TYR A 41 10.76 0.83 -0.32
N ASP A 42 10.90 0.28 0.89
CA ASP A 42 9.90 -0.54 1.54
C ASP A 42 9.00 0.32 2.43
N TRP A 43 7.70 0.24 2.18
CA TRP A 43 6.67 1.01 2.88
C TRP A 43 5.80 0.09 3.73
N GLN A 44 5.41 0.55 4.91
CA GLN A 44 4.45 -0.14 5.76
C GLN A 44 3.31 0.80 6.10
N LEU A 45 2.08 0.36 5.91
CA LEU A 45 0.88 1.14 6.17
C LEU A 45 -0.01 0.40 7.16
N ASP A 46 -0.23 0.99 8.33
CA ASP A 46 -1.28 0.53 9.23
C ASP A 46 -2.60 1.16 8.77
N ALA A 47 -3.58 0.32 8.47
CA ALA A 47 -4.82 0.70 7.83
C ALA A 47 -6.02 -0.12 8.34
N ARG A 48 -7.22 0.25 7.88
CA ARG A 48 -8.43 -0.59 7.94
C ARG A 48 -9.20 -0.46 6.63
N ILE A 49 -10.07 -1.42 6.36
CA ILE A 49 -11.03 -1.32 5.25
C ILE A 49 -12.37 -0.80 5.81
N VAL A 50 -12.85 0.31 5.26
CA VAL A 50 -14.18 0.89 5.55
C VAL A 50 -14.89 1.08 4.22
N ASP A 51 -16.09 0.49 4.08
CA ASP A 51 -16.92 0.62 2.88
C ASP A 51 -16.16 0.31 1.56
N GLY A 52 -15.28 -0.69 1.61
CA GLY A 52 -14.46 -1.11 0.47
C GLY A 52 -13.27 -0.20 0.15
N SER A 53 -12.99 0.80 0.98
CA SER A 53 -11.86 1.72 0.85
C SER A 53 -10.84 1.53 1.97
N THR A 54 -9.55 1.71 1.65
CA THR A 54 -8.47 1.70 2.63
C THR A 54 -8.37 3.04 3.37
N GLU A 55 -8.60 3.04 4.68
CA GLU A 55 -8.25 4.15 5.56
C GLU A 55 -6.89 3.91 6.20
N ILE A 56 -5.92 4.80 5.95
CA ILE A 56 -4.54 4.70 6.44
C ILE A 56 -4.38 5.56 7.69
N PHE A 57 -3.78 5.00 8.74
CA PHE A 57 -3.56 5.70 10.02
C PHE A 57 -2.10 6.04 10.30
N ARG A 58 -1.20 5.14 9.91
CA ARG A 58 0.24 5.30 10.11
C ARG A 58 0.98 4.80 8.89
N VAL A 59 2.05 5.50 8.54
CA VAL A 59 2.90 5.13 7.42
C VAL A 59 4.34 5.12 7.89
N PHE A 60 5.07 4.10 7.47
CA PHE A 60 6.49 3.94 7.69
C PHE A 60 7.20 3.74 6.36
N CYS A 61 8.41 4.28 6.24
CA CYS A 61 9.33 4.05 5.13
C CYS A 61 10.64 3.56 5.73
N GLU A 62 11.15 2.40 5.31
CA GLU A 62 12.38 1.82 5.87
C GLU A 62 12.35 1.71 7.43
N ASN A 63 11.16 1.46 7.98
CA ASN A 63 10.84 1.42 9.42
C ASN A 63 10.80 2.76 10.16
N ASP A 64 11.05 3.89 9.49
CA ASP A 64 10.88 5.22 10.07
C ASP A 64 9.47 5.75 9.85
N SER A 65 8.87 6.40 10.86
CA SER A 65 7.54 7.00 10.73
C SER A 65 7.57 8.19 9.77
N VAL A 66 6.65 8.22 8.82
CA VAL A 66 6.54 9.27 7.80
C VAL A 66 5.19 9.98 7.92
N HIS A 67 5.19 11.30 7.73
CA HIS A 67 3.94 12.07 7.67
C HIS A 67 3.20 11.79 6.36
N ASP A 68 1.87 11.74 6.41
CA ASP A 68 1.05 11.44 5.22
C ASP A 68 1.34 12.35 4.00
N ALA A 69 1.72 13.61 4.24
CA ALA A 69 2.08 14.56 3.20
C ALA A 69 3.35 14.16 2.42
N ASP A 70 4.24 13.41 3.04
CA ASP A 70 5.52 12.96 2.47
C ASP A 70 5.40 11.59 1.80
N VAL A 71 4.26 10.92 1.94
CA VAL A 71 4.00 9.62 1.33
C VAL A 71 3.79 9.79 -0.18
N PRO A 72 4.61 9.14 -1.02
CA PRO A 72 4.48 9.23 -2.47
C PRO A 72 3.11 8.77 -2.94
N VAL A 73 2.52 9.51 -3.88
CA VAL A 73 1.20 9.19 -4.46
C VAL A 73 1.12 7.73 -4.94
N ARG A 74 2.20 7.17 -5.49
CA ARG A 74 2.24 5.76 -5.93
C ARG A 74 1.99 4.77 -4.79
N VAL A 75 2.54 5.01 -3.61
CA VAL A 75 2.34 4.16 -2.43
C VAL A 75 0.87 4.21 -2.02
N LYS A 76 0.26 5.40 -2.02
CA LYS A 76 -1.17 5.58 -1.75
C LYS A 76 -2.04 4.87 -2.79
N CYS A 77 -1.69 4.96 -4.08
CA CYS A 77 -2.41 4.24 -5.15
C CYS A 77 -2.33 2.72 -4.97
N VAL A 78 -1.15 2.18 -4.66
CA VAL A 78 -1.00 0.73 -4.41
C VAL A 78 -1.82 0.30 -3.20
N ALA A 79 -1.82 1.06 -2.11
CA ALA A 79 -2.67 0.78 -0.94
C ALA A 79 -4.18 0.84 -1.26
N GLY A 80 -4.59 1.70 -2.19
CA GLY A 80 -5.95 1.74 -2.72
C GLY A 80 -6.33 0.46 -3.47
N VAL A 81 -5.49 0.05 -4.44
CA VAL A 81 -5.68 -1.21 -5.18
C VAL A 81 -5.74 -2.41 -4.24
N VAL A 82 -4.87 -2.45 -3.23
CA VAL A 82 -4.90 -3.50 -2.19
C VAL A 82 -6.24 -3.52 -1.46
N GLY A 83 -6.76 -2.36 -1.07
CA GLY A 83 -8.06 -2.27 -0.40
C GLY A 83 -9.22 -2.73 -1.24
N GLU A 84 -9.29 -2.28 -2.49
CA GLU A 84 -10.34 -2.68 -3.44
C GLU A 84 -10.36 -4.20 -3.65
N ARG A 85 -9.19 -4.82 -3.79
CA ARG A 85 -9.07 -6.27 -3.96
C ARG A 85 -9.50 -7.04 -2.71
N LEU A 86 -9.08 -6.60 -1.52
CA LEU A 86 -9.51 -7.22 -0.26
C LEU A 86 -11.02 -7.10 -0.04
N ALA A 87 -11.61 -5.97 -0.41
CA ALA A 87 -13.05 -5.75 -0.32
C ALA A 87 -13.85 -6.66 -1.27
N ALA A 88 -13.29 -6.98 -2.44
CA ALA A 88 -13.92 -7.90 -3.40
C ALA A 88 -13.83 -9.38 -2.98
N GLU A 89 -12.92 -9.72 -2.06
CA GLU A 89 -12.75 -11.07 -1.49
C GLU A 89 -13.56 -11.29 -0.20
N SER A 90 -14.20 -10.23 0.32
CA SER A 90 -14.99 -10.22 1.57
C SER A 90 -16.46 -10.54 1.34
#